data_AF-A0A523ING6-F1
#
_entry.id   AF-A0A523ING6-F1
#
_cell.length_a   1.000
_cell.length_b   1.000
_cell.length_c   1.000
_cell.angle_alpha   90.00
_cell.angle_beta   90.00
_cell.angle_gamma   90.00
#
_symmetry.space_group_name_H-M   'P 1'
#
loop_
_entity.id
_entity.type
_entity.pdbx_description
1 polymer ?
#
loop_
_entity_poly.entity_id
_entity_poly.type
_entity_poly.pdbx_seq_one_letter_code
_entity_poly.pdbx_strand_id
1 'polypeptide(L)'
;MDYDINNTSLGLEREHELLASLRAQDPVHWDTKNEAWLVTRNADIREVLNRPRIWSSAHGYFPPRHMNHTKNSILTMDDPEHSKHRKLLARAFTPRMLEQQRSRVRSLMDDAIDAIAERRECDLVDSLATPLPMRMIAGMVGFDDNDSDEFRRLSDALFEFTSGGPADPA
;
A
#
# COMPACT_ATOMS: atom_id res chain seq x y z
N MET A 1 0.93 22.71 -14.28
CA MET A 1 -0.23 21.86 -14.63
C MET A 1 -1.11 21.79 -13.39
N ASP A 2 -2.44 21.79 -13.50
CA ASP A 2 -3.31 21.56 -12.33
C ASP A 2 -3.53 20.05 -12.15
N TYR A 3 -2.48 19.35 -11.73
CA TYR A 3 -2.51 17.90 -11.49
C TYR A 3 -2.74 17.64 -10.01
N ASP A 4 -3.71 16.79 -9.70
CA ASP A 4 -4.00 16.32 -8.34
C ASP A 4 -3.79 14.81 -8.31
N ILE A 5 -2.81 14.35 -7.53
CA ILE A 5 -2.51 12.92 -7.38
C ILE A 5 -3.64 12.13 -6.73
N ASN A 6 -4.53 12.80 -5.99
CA ASN A 6 -5.66 12.16 -5.32
C ASN A 6 -6.93 12.17 -6.18
N ASN A 7 -6.87 12.70 -7.41
CA ASN A 7 -8.01 12.69 -8.31
C ASN A 7 -8.16 11.33 -9.00
N THR A 8 -8.90 10.44 -8.36
CA THR A 8 -9.22 9.09 -8.85
C THR A 8 -10.23 9.07 -10.02
N SER A 9 -10.79 10.23 -10.40
CA SER A 9 -11.79 10.31 -11.48
C SER A 9 -11.19 10.36 -12.89
N LEU A 10 -9.87 10.51 -13.02
CA LEU A 10 -9.20 10.72 -14.30
C LEU A 10 -9.21 9.48 -15.21
N GLY A 11 -9.37 8.27 -14.66
CA GLY A 11 -9.19 7.02 -15.38
C GLY A 11 -7.71 6.73 -15.67
N LEU A 12 -7.33 5.45 -15.70
CA LEU A 12 -5.92 5.01 -15.72
C LEU A 12 -5.12 5.56 -16.91
N GLU A 13 -5.70 5.57 -18.12
CA GLU A 13 -5.00 6.04 -19.33
C GLU A 13 -4.62 7.52 -19.22
N ARG A 14 -5.56 8.35 -18.78
CA ARG A 14 -5.34 9.78 -18.61
C ARG A 14 -4.34 10.08 -17.51
N GLU A 15 -4.34 9.29 -16.43
CA GLU A 15 -3.34 9.40 -15.37
C GLU A 15 -1.93 9.15 -15.91
N HIS A 16 -1.74 8.10 -16.73
CA HIS A 16 -0.45 7.80 -17.32
C HIS A 16 0.04 8.88 -18.28
N GLU A 17 -0.84 9.50 -19.08
CA GLU A 17 -0.52 10.63 -19.96
C GLU A 17 -0.09 11.88 -19.17
N LEU A 18 -0.79 12.18 -18.07
CA LEU A 18 -0.45 13.30 -17.20
C LEU A 18 0.91 13.07 -16.52
N LEU A 19 1.13 11.88 -15.95
CA LEU A 19 2.41 11.51 -15.37
C LEU A 19 3.54 11.52 -16.41
N ALA A 20 3.27 11.12 -17.66
CA ALA A 20 4.24 11.22 -18.76
C ALA A 20 4.59 12.67 -19.08
N SER A 21 3.59 13.55 -19.10
CA SER A 21 3.79 14.99 -19.33
C SER A 21 4.60 15.63 -18.20
N LEU A 22 4.30 15.32 -16.93
CA LEU A 22 5.07 15.77 -15.77
C LEU A 22 6.53 15.30 -15.87
N ARG A 23 6.77 14.00 -16.14
CA ARG A 23 8.14 13.49 -16.31
C ARG A 23 8.91 14.22 -17.42
N ALA A 24 8.24 14.60 -18.50
CA ALA A 24 8.88 15.27 -19.62
C ALA A 24 9.18 16.76 -19.33
N GLN A 25 8.21 17.48 -18.75
CA GLN A 25 8.21 18.94 -18.73
C GLN A 25 8.42 19.55 -17.35
N ASP A 26 7.94 18.90 -16.29
CA ASP A 26 7.93 19.41 -14.92
C ASP A 26 8.08 18.25 -13.90
N PRO A 27 9.27 17.62 -13.82
CA PRO A 27 9.44 16.35 -13.12
C PRO A 27 9.42 16.46 -11.59
N VAL A 28 9.61 17.67 -11.08
CA VAL A 28 9.53 18.06 -9.67
C VAL A 28 8.49 19.17 -9.58
N HIS A 29 7.23 18.77 -9.55
CA HIS A 29 6.08 19.67 -9.68
C HIS A 29 5.56 20.07 -8.30
N TRP A 30 5.25 21.35 -8.10
CA TRP A 30 4.53 21.80 -6.90
C TRP A 30 3.02 21.59 -7.08
N ASP A 31 2.45 20.65 -6.34
CA ASP A 31 1.01 20.43 -6.28
C ASP A 31 0.40 21.36 -5.22
N THR A 32 -0.28 22.39 -5.70
CA THR A 32 -0.94 23.39 -4.85
C THR A 32 -2.13 22.85 -4.09
N LYS A 33 -2.78 21.76 -4.56
CA LYS A 33 -3.94 21.18 -3.89
C LYS A 33 -3.50 20.40 -2.66
N ASN A 34 -2.43 19.63 -2.78
CA ASN A 34 -1.90 18.81 -1.68
C ASN A 34 -0.78 19.50 -0.88
N GLU A 35 -0.34 20.69 -1.32
CA GLU A 35 0.76 21.46 -0.72
C GLU A 35 2.04 20.62 -0.59
N ALA A 36 2.36 19.89 -1.66
CA ALA A 36 3.46 18.95 -1.70
C ALA A 36 4.20 18.98 -3.03
N TRP A 37 5.47 18.58 -2.99
CA TRP A 37 6.27 18.34 -4.19
C TRP A 37 5.99 16.94 -4.73
N LEU A 38 5.62 16.85 -6.00
CA LEU A 38 5.47 15.61 -6.74
C LEU A 38 6.75 15.32 -7.53
N VAL A 39 7.38 14.19 -7.22
CA VAL A 39 8.60 13.73 -7.89
C VAL A 39 8.23 12.55 -8.80
N THR A 40 8.38 12.72 -10.12
CA THR A 40 7.81 11.77 -11.10
C THR A 40 8.83 10.99 -11.90
N ARG A 41 10.09 11.45 -12.00
CA ARG A 41 11.16 10.71 -12.67
C ARG A 41 11.75 9.65 -11.76
N ASN A 42 12.01 8.48 -12.33
CA ASN A 42 12.58 7.35 -11.58
C ASN A 42 13.92 7.69 -10.90
N ALA A 43 14.80 8.45 -11.58
CA ALA A 43 16.10 8.86 -11.02
C ALA A 43 15.92 9.72 -9.77
N ASP A 44 15.04 10.72 -9.83
CA ASP A 44 14.77 11.66 -8.75
C ASP A 44 14.07 10.95 -7.58
N ILE A 45 13.11 10.06 -7.85
CA ILE A 45 12.48 9.20 -6.83
C ILE A 45 13.54 8.36 -6.10
N ARG A 46 14.46 7.73 -6.84
CA ARG A 46 15.55 6.95 -6.24
C ARG A 46 16.49 7.81 -5.41
N GLU A 47 16.77 9.04 -5.83
CA GLU A 47 17.58 9.97 -5.04
C GLU A 47 16.90 10.30 -3.70
N VAL A 48 15.61 10.61 -3.73
CA VAL A 48 14.81 10.90 -2.54
C VAL A 48 14.78 9.70 -1.59
N LEU A 49 14.38 8.53 -2.09
CA LEU A 49 14.22 7.31 -1.29
C LEU A 49 15.54 6.80 -0.69
N ASN A 50 16.69 7.07 -1.32
CA ASN A 50 18.00 6.64 -0.81
C ASN A 50 18.67 7.65 0.13
N ARG A 51 18.05 8.80 0.42
CA ARG A 51 18.60 9.83 1.31
C ARG A 51 17.66 10.15 2.49
N PRO A 52 17.32 9.17 3.35
CA PRO A 52 16.39 9.38 4.47
C PRO A 52 16.86 10.41 5.51
N ARG A 53 18.16 10.72 5.55
CA ARG A 53 18.70 11.81 6.39
C ARG A 53 18.29 13.20 5.90
N ILE A 54 17.96 13.34 4.63
CA ILE A 54 17.45 14.58 4.02
C ILE A 54 15.92 14.52 3.93
N TRP A 55 15.41 13.36 3.51
CA TRP A 55 13.98 13.11 3.27
C TRP A 55 13.42 12.19 4.35
N SER A 56 13.04 12.79 5.46
CA SER A 56 12.53 12.10 6.65
C SER A 56 11.15 11.49 6.39
N SER A 57 10.94 10.27 6.88
CA SER A 57 9.62 9.61 6.92
C SER A 57 8.89 9.84 8.25
N ALA A 58 9.59 10.39 9.26
CA ALA A 58 9.02 10.66 10.59
C ALA A 58 7.90 11.72 10.60
N HIS A 59 7.79 12.49 9.52
CA HIS A 59 6.73 13.49 9.34
C HIS A 59 5.46 12.90 8.70
N GLY A 60 5.46 11.59 8.44
CA GLY A 60 4.39 10.87 7.78
C GLY A 60 4.60 10.72 6.28
N TYR A 61 3.74 9.91 5.65
CA TYR A 61 3.84 9.56 4.22
C TYR A 61 2.65 10.05 3.40
N PHE A 62 1.65 10.66 4.04
CA PHE A 62 0.60 11.42 3.36
C PHE A 62 0.99 12.89 3.21
N PRO A 63 0.49 13.59 2.16
CA PRO A 63 0.74 15.03 2.01
C PRO A 63 0.22 15.84 3.21
N PRO A 64 0.79 17.02 3.51
CA PRO A 64 0.52 17.78 4.74
C PRO A 64 -0.96 18.09 5.02
N ARG A 65 -1.79 18.23 3.99
CA ARG A 65 -3.24 18.48 4.13
C ARG A 65 -4.05 17.25 4.57
N HIS A 66 -3.44 16.06 4.57
CA HIS A 66 -4.07 14.82 5.00
C HIS A 66 -3.68 14.49 6.44
N MET A 67 -4.62 13.97 7.22
CA MET A 67 -4.38 13.72 8.64
C MET A 67 -3.51 12.48 8.84
N ASN A 68 -2.26 12.65 9.31
CA ASN A 68 -1.38 11.54 9.66
C ASN A 68 -1.78 10.93 11.03
N HIS A 69 -2.71 9.97 11.01
CA HIS A 69 -3.07 9.19 12.20
C HIS A 69 -2.07 8.06 12.52
N THR A 70 -1.07 7.83 11.67
CA THR A 70 -0.12 6.71 11.79
C THR A 70 1.12 7.03 12.62
N LYS A 71 0.94 7.82 13.68
CA LYS A 71 1.98 7.99 14.71
C LYS A 71 2.19 6.62 15.36
N ASN A 72 3.41 6.08 15.31
CA ASN A 72 3.85 4.77 15.84
C ASN A 72 3.90 3.58 14.86
N SER A 73 3.96 3.82 13.54
CA SER A 73 4.29 2.76 12.56
C SER A 73 5.78 2.75 12.23
N ILE A 74 6.34 1.59 11.88
CA ILE A 74 7.70 1.51 11.30
C ILE A 74 7.82 2.35 10.01
N LEU A 75 6.71 2.58 9.32
CA LEU A 75 6.66 3.40 8.09
C LEU A 75 6.87 4.90 8.36
N THR A 76 6.69 5.34 9.60
CA THR A 76 6.80 6.75 10.03
C THR A 76 7.97 6.96 11.00
N MET A 77 9.05 6.20 10.80
CA MET A 77 10.27 6.27 11.60
C MET A 77 11.49 6.54 10.72
N ASP A 78 12.45 7.30 11.25
CA ASP A 78 13.80 7.40 10.70
C ASP A 78 14.80 6.57 11.51
N ASP A 79 16.02 6.44 10.99
CA ASP A 79 17.12 5.83 11.75
C ASP A 79 17.49 6.67 12.97
N PRO A 80 17.89 6.04 14.10
CA PRO A 80 18.18 4.61 14.25
C PRO A 80 16.98 3.73 14.64
N GLU A 81 15.83 4.31 14.99
CA GLU A 81 14.67 3.55 15.48
C GLU A 81 14.10 2.64 14.38
N HIS A 82 13.97 3.16 13.15
CA HIS A 82 13.54 2.37 12.00
C HIS A 82 14.40 1.11 11.82
N SER A 83 15.74 1.24 11.85
CA SER A 83 16.66 0.10 11.75
C SER A 83 16.47 -0.94 12.86
N LYS A 84 16.20 -0.52 14.11
CA LYS A 84 15.96 -1.44 15.23
C LYS A 84 14.68 -2.26 15.01
N HIS A 85 13.58 -1.59 14.67
CA HIS A 85 12.30 -2.26 14.40
C HIS A 85 12.38 -3.16 13.15
N ARG A 86 13.01 -2.67 12.07
CA ARG A 86 13.18 -3.42 10.83
C ARG A 86 13.97 -4.71 11.05
N LYS A 87 15.00 -4.68 11.90
CA LYS A 87 15.80 -5.87 12.23
C LYS A 87 15.00 -6.95 12.95
N LEU A 88 13.98 -6.58 13.73
CA LEU A 88 13.08 -7.54 14.38
C LEU A 88 12.13 -8.16 13.35
N LEU A 89 11.46 -7.32 12.54
CA LEU A 89 10.51 -7.77 11.53
C LEU A 89 11.17 -8.59 10.41
N ALA A 90 12.35 -8.20 9.94
CA ALA A 90 13.05 -8.85 8.83
C ALA A 90 13.32 -10.34 9.06
N ARG A 91 13.35 -10.81 10.30
CA ARG A 91 13.49 -12.23 10.64
C ARG A 91 12.30 -13.07 10.16
N ALA A 92 11.11 -12.48 10.11
CA ALA A 92 9.89 -13.11 9.60
C ALA A 92 9.84 -13.12 8.05
N PHE A 93 10.64 -12.27 7.39
CA PHE A 93 10.64 -12.10 5.92
C PHE A 93 11.92 -12.61 5.25
N THR A 94 12.58 -13.61 5.84
CA THR A 94 13.76 -14.23 5.21
C THR A 94 13.35 -15.11 4.03
N PRO A 95 14.24 -15.37 3.05
CA PRO A 95 13.93 -16.26 1.92
C PRO A 95 13.42 -17.64 2.36
N ARG A 96 13.95 -18.19 3.46
CA ARG A 96 13.50 -19.46 4.03
C ARG A 96 12.06 -19.38 4.57
N MET A 97 11.71 -18.30 5.27
CA MET A 97 10.33 -18.08 5.75
C MET A 97 9.37 -17.91 4.57
N LEU A 98 9.76 -17.17 3.54
CA LEU A 98 8.94 -16.99 2.33
C LEU A 98 8.74 -18.31 1.58
N GLU A 99 9.76 -19.17 1.49
CA GLU A 99 9.61 -20.49 0.85
C GLU A 99 8.64 -21.39 1.64
N GLN A 100 8.60 -21.28 2.98
CA GLN A 100 7.60 -21.99 3.79
C GLN A 100 6.18 -21.49 3.53
N GLN A 101 6.01 -20.23 3.13
CA GLN A 101 4.71 -19.69 2.74
C GLN A 101 4.27 -20.13 1.33
N ARG A 102 5.19 -20.62 0.49
CA ARG A 102 4.87 -21.00 -0.89
C ARG A 102 3.81 -22.10 -0.97
N SER A 103 3.89 -23.11 -0.11
CA SER A 103 2.89 -24.18 -0.05
C SER A 103 1.53 -23.65 0.39
N ARG A 104 1.49 -22.75 1.39
CA ARG A 104 0.26 -22.09 1.83
C ARG A 104 -0.36 -21.28 0.71
N VAL A 105 0.41 -20.41 0.05
CA VAL A 105 -0.06 -19.62 -1.10
C VAL A 105 -0.64 -20.56 -2.16
N ARG A 106 0.07 -21.62 -2.55
CA ARG A 106 -0.43 -22.57 -3.54
C ARG A 106 -1.77 -23.18 -3.13
N SER A 107 -1.87 -23.69 -1.90
CA SER A 107 -3.11 -24.27 -1.37
C SER A 107 -4.27 -23.27 -1.41
N LEU A 108 -4.06 -22.02 -0.97
CA LEU A 108 -5.09 -20.99 -0.99
C LEU A 108 -5.54 -20.65 -2.42
N MET A 109 -4.63 -20.77 -3.39
CA MET A 109 -4.92 -20.56 -4.81
C MET A 109 -5.74 -21.69 -5.39
N ASP A 110 -5.33 -22.93 -5.11
CA ASP A 110 -6.01 -24.13 -5.56
C ASP A 110 -7.46 -24.10 -5.03
N ASP A 111 -7.66 -23.83 -3.73
CA ASP A 111 -8.99 -23.68 -3.13
C ASP A 111 -9.84 -22.60 -3.83
N ALA A 112 -9.23 -21.44 -4.11
CA ALA A 112 -9.94 -20.30 -4.70
C ALA A 112 -10.31 -20.57 -6.17
N ILE A 113 -9.44 -21.25 -6.92
CA ILE A 113 -9.68 -21.66 -8.31
C ILE A 113 -10.76 -22.76 -8.34
N ASP A 114 -10.67 -23.76 -7.48
CA ASP A 114 -11.66 -24.84 -7.39
C ASP A 114 -13.07 -24.29 -7.08
N ALA A 115 -13.17 -23.28 -6.21
CA ALA A 115 -14.44 -22.63 -5.85
C ALA A 115 -15.13 -21.89 -7.02
N ILE A 116 -14.39 -21.55 -8.08
CA ILE A 116 -14.91 -20.89 -9.27
C ILE A 116 -14.86 -21.75 -10.54
N ALA A 117 -14.24 -22.93 -10.48
CA ALA A 117 -13.93 -23.75 -11.67
C ALA A 117 -15.19 -24.15 -12.47
N GLU A 118 -16.32 -24.38 -11.80
CA GLU A 118 -17.57 -24.77 -12.45
C GLU A 118 -18.41 -23.57 -12.94
N ARG A 119 -18.00 -22.34 -12.59
CA ARG A 119 -18.72 -21.13 -12.98
C ARG A 119 -18.36 -20.76 -14.42
N ARG A 120 -19.38 -20.40 -15.22
CA ARG A 120 -19.15 -19.91 -16.58
C ARG A 120 -18.50 -18.53 -16.62
N GLU A 121 -18.80 -17.71 -15.60
CA GLU A 121 -18.31 -16.35 -15.43
C GLU A 121 -18.08 -16.09 -13.94
N CYS A 122 -17.06 -15.30 -13.62
CA CYS A 122 -16.79 -14.83 -12.27
C CYS A 122 -16.06 -13.48 -12.30
N ASP A 123 -16.21 -12.69 -11.23
CA ASP A 123 -15.34 -11.55 -10.98
C ASP A 123 -14.09 -12.05 -10.25
N LEU A 124 -12.93 -11.96 -10.89
CA LEU A 124 -11.66 -12.39 -10.32
C LEU A 124 -11.18 -11.49 -9.18
N VAL A 125 -11.62 -10.23 -9.11
CA VAL A 125 -11.28 -9.34 -8.00
C VAL A 125 -11.93 -9.87 -6.73
N ASP A 126 -13.24 -10.06 -6.76
CA ASP A 126 -14.01 -10.55 -5.61
C ASP A 126 -13.70 -12.01 -5.28
N SER A 127 -13.51 -12.84 -6.30
CA SER A 127 -13.35 -14.28 -6.11
C SER A 127 -11.92 -14.71 -5.75
N LEU A 128 -10.91 -13.90 -6.07
CA LEU A 128 -9.51 -14.29 -5.92
C LEU A 128 -8.62 -13.16 -5.39
N ALA A 129 -8.54 -12.03 -6.09
CA ALA A 129 -7.52 -11.01 -5.84
C ALA A 129 -7.68 -10.32 -4.47
N THR A 130 -8.92 -10.10 -4.03
CA THR A 130 -9.25 -9.52 -2.72
C THR A 130 -9.08 -10.52 -1.56
N PRO A 131 -9.71 -11.71 -1.57
CA PRO A 131 -9.67 -12.61 -0.42
C PRO A 131 -8.28 -13.21 -0.16
N LEU A 132 -7.47 -13.40 -1.21
CA LEU A 132 -6.21 -14.13 -1.08
C LEU A 132 -5.16 -13.41 -0.20
N PRO A 133 -4.77 -12.14 -0.47
CA PRO A 133 -3.83 -11.43 0.39
C PRO A 133 -4.33 -11.33 1.83
N MET A 134 -5.65 -11.21 2.03
CA MET A 134 -6.26 -11.17 3.35
C MET A 134 -6.06 -12.48 4.13
N ARG A 135 -6.36 -13.63 3.51
CA ARG A 135 -6.11 -14.97 4.12
C ARG A 135 -4.63 -15.24 4.38
N MET A 136 -3.75 -14.69 3.54
CA MET A 136 -2.30 -14.76 3.75
C MET A 136 -1.87 -13.97 4.98
N ILE A 137 -2.27 -12.70 5.09
CA ILE A 137 -1.89 -11.84 6.22
C ILE A 137 -2.50 -12.36 7.52
N ALA A 138 -3.78 -12.77 7.51
CA ALA A 138 -4.45 -13.37 8.66
C ALA A 138 -3.65 -14.54 9.24
N GLY A 139 -3.21 -15.48 8.39
CA GLY A 139 -2.36 -16.59 8.83
C GLY A 139 -0.99 -16.15 9.37
N MET A 140 -0.41 -15.08 8.81
CA MET A 140 0.86 -14.53 9.30
C MET A 140 0.74 -13.85 10.67
N VAL A 141 -0.43 -13.28 10.99
CA VAL A 141 -0.71 -12.67 12.31
C VAL A 141 -1.31 -13.66 13.32
N GLY A 142 -1.48 -14.93 12.94
CA GLY A 142 -1.91 -16.01 13.82
C GLY A 142 -3.43 -16.18 13.95
N PHE A 143 -4.20 -15.63 13.02
CA PHE A 143 -5.64 -15.92 12.92
C PHE A 143 -5.84 -17.27 12.24
N ASP A 144 -6.81 -18.04 12.72
CA ASP A 144 -7.23 -19.26 12.05
C ASP A 144 -8.00 -18.92 10.77
N ASP A 145 -7.99 -19.84 9.80
CA ASP A 145 -8.63 -19.60 8.50
C ASP A 145 -10.16 -19.37 8.61
N ASN A 146 -10.78 -19.77 9.73
CA ASN A 146 -12.19 -19.53 10.04
C ASN A 146 -12.47 -18.13 10.59
N ASP A 147 -11.45 -17.38 11.03
CA ASP A 147 -11.58 -16.04 11.58
C ASP A 147 -11.35 -14.95 10.51
N SER A 148 -11.32 -15.33 9.23
CA SER A 148 -11.00 -14.43 8.11
C SER A 148 -11.95 -13.24 8.01
N ASP A 149 -13.23 -13.42 8.36
CA ASP A 149 -14.22 -12.34 8.34
C ASP A 149 -14.00 -11.35 9.47
N GLU A 150 -13.61 -11.82 10.66
CA GLU A 150 -13.25 -10.95 11.78
C GLU A 150 -11.96 -10.19 11.48
N PHE A 151 -10.95 -10.88 10.95
CA PHE A 151 -9.72 -10.24 10.49
C PHE A 151 -10.01 -9.17 9.43
N ARG A 152 -10.88 -9.45 8.46
CA ARG A 152 -11.30 -8.46 7.44
C ARG A 152 -11.95 -7.25 8.07
N ARG A 153 -12.94 -7.43 8.96
CA ARG A 153 -13.59 -6.31 9.65
C ARG A 153 -12.60 -5.44 10.43
N LEU A 154 -11.66 -6.07 11.15
CA LEU A 154 -10.63 -5.36 11.91
C LEU A 154 -9.65 -4.61 10.99
N SER A 155 -9.26 -5.24 9.88
CA SER A 155 -8.38 -4.62 8.87
C SER A 155 -9.05 -3.43 8.19
N ASP A 156 -10.32 -3.55 7.80
CA ASP A 156 -11.10 -2.48 7.18
C ASP A 156 -11.22 -1.30 8.15
N ALA A 157 -11.56 -1.56 9.42
CA ALA A 157 -11.65 -0.53 10.46
C ALA A 157 -10.30 0.16 10.74
N LEU A 158 -9.20 -0.59 10.75
CA LEU A 158 -7.85 -0.03 10.89
C LEU A 158 -7.48 0.82 9.68
N PHE A 159 -7.80 0.37 8.47
CA PHE A 159 -7.53 1.11 7.25
C PHE A 159 -8.29 2.43 7.22
N GLU A 160 -9.59 2.42 7.53
CA GLU A 160 -10.43 3.62 7.61
C GLU A 160 -9.90 4.61 8.65
N PHE A 161 -9.51 4.12 9.84
CA PHE A 161 -8.92 4.96 10.88
C PHE A 161 -7.58 5.58 10.46
N THR A 162 -6.72 4.82 9.77
CA THR A 162 -5.37 5.26 9.41
C THR A 162 -5.32 6.11 8.14
N SER A 163 -6.29 5.95 7.23
CA SER A 163 -6.45 6.77 6.02
C SER A 163 -7.25 8.06 6.25
N GLY A 164 -7.77 8.28 7.47
CA GLY A 164 -8.41 9.53 7.89
C GLY A 164 -9.92 9.60 7.67
N GLY A 165 -10.60 8.44 7.58
CA GLY A 165 -12.04 8.37 7.31
C GLY A 165 -12.44 8.93 5.94
N PRO A 166 -13.72 8.83 5.53
CA PRO A 166 -14.17 9.51 4.33
C PRO A 166 -13.91 11.02 4.49
N ALA A 167 -13.31 11.62 3.45
CA ALA A 167 -13.19 13.07 3.35
C ALA A 167 -14.58 13.69 3.54
N ASP A 168 -14.69 14.65 4.46
CA ASP A 168 -15.89 15.44 4.67
C ASP A 168 -16.33 16.01 3.30
N PRO A 169 -17.56 15.75 2.83
CA PRO A 169 -18.01 16.29 1.56
C PRO A 169 -18.10 17.81 1.70
N ALA A 170 -17.18 18.50 1.04
CA ALA A 170 -17.24 19.94 0.83
C ALA A 170 -18.48 20.33 0.00
#